data_AF-A0AAV3XG27-F1
#
_entry.id   AF-A0AAV3XG27-F1
#
_cell.length_a   1.000
_cell.length_b   1.000
_cell.length_c   1.000
_cell.angle_alpha   90.00
_cell.angle_beta   90.00
_cell.angle_gamma   90.00
#
_symmetry.space_group_name_H-M   'P 1'
#
loop_
_entity.id
_entity.type
_entity.pdbx_description
1 polymer ?
#
loop_
_entity_poly.entity_id
_entity_poly.type
_entity_poly.pdbx_seq_one_letter_code
_entity_poly.pdbx_strand_id
1 'polypeptide(L)'
;MTTEFNDLEILAQQNIDLQSSKDMQTWEYQDASLEEIVDLLEEVSEPFALLASSLPPQLQQSARKEIEFLTSLYQQRLAKLQQGIKSTSP
;
A
#
# COMPACT_ATOMS: atom_id res chain seq x y z
N MET A 1 5.36 -28.70 -5.76
CA MET A 1 6.43 -28.02 -5.02
C MET A 1 5.72 -27.06 -4.07
N THR A 2 5.85 -27.27 -2.76
CA THR A 2 5.34 -26.32 -1.76
C THR A 2 6.31 -25.15 -1.73
N THR A 3 5.90 -23.99 -2.24
CA THR A 3 6.66 -22.76 -2.10
C THR A 3 6.70 -22.42 -0.61
N GLU A 4 7.88 -22.37 -0.02
CA GLU A 4 8.05 -22.05 1.39
C GLU A 4 8.10 -20.52 1.55
N PHE A 5 7.12 -19.96 2.27
CA PHE A 5 6.98 -18.52 2.51
C PHE A 5 7.40 -18.11 3.92
N ASN A 6 8.12 -18.98 4.64
CA ASN A 6 8.45 -18.80 6.06
C ASN A 6 9.16 -17.47 6.36
N ASP A 7 10.13 -17.08 5.53
CA ASP A 7 10.87 -15.83 5.73
C ASP A 7 9.95 -14.61 5.58
N LEU A 8 9.03 -14.66 4.61
CA LEU A 8 8.06 -13.59 4.39
C LEU A 8 7.04 -13.52 5.53
N GLU A 9 6.57 -14.67 6.05
CA GLU A 9 5.68 -14.70 7.22
C GLU A 9 6.34 -14.11 8.47
N ILE A 10 7.63 -14.40 8.70
CA ILE A 10 8.39 -13.80 9.81
C ILE A 10 8.47 -12.28 9.65
N LEU A 11 8.76 -11.78 8.45
CA LEU A 11 8.80 -10.35 8.16
C LEU A 11 7.42 -9.68 8.31
N ALA A 12 6.35 -10.35 7.86
CA ALA A 12 4.98 -9.86 8.02
C ALA A 12 4.57 -9.79 9.49
N GLN A 13 4.96 -10.77 10.31
CA GLN A 13 4.73 -10.77 11.74
C GLN A 13 5.46 -9.61 12.44
N GLN A 14 6.71 -9.33 12.05
CA GLN A 14 7.49 -8.20 12.55
C GLN A 14 6.91 -6.84 12.08
N ASN A 15 6.38 -6.78 10.86
CA ASN A 15 5.74 -5.59 10.33
C ASN A 15 4.39 -5.31 11.02
N ILE A 16 3.64 -6.34 11.43
CA ILE A 16 2.44 -6.19 12.28
C ILE A 16 2.78 -5.52 13.63
N ASP A 17 3.93 -5.82 14.22
CA ASP A 17 4.41 -5.12 15.43
C ASP A 17 4.84 -3.66 15.14
N LEU A 18 5.25 -3.34 13.90
CA LEU A 18 5.59 -1.97 13.45
C LEU A 18 4.36 -1.17 12.96
N GLN A 19 3.24 -1.84 12.63
CA GLN A 19 1.97 -1.21 12.19
C GLN A 19 1.28 -0.32 13.24
N SER A 20 1.84 -0.21 14.45
CA SER A 20 1.49 0.87 15.39
C SER A 20 1.87 2.27 14.86
N SER A 21 2.66 2.35 13.79
CA SER A 21 3.14 3.59 13.19
C SER A 21 2.44 3.91 11.86
N LYS A 22 1.12 4.10 11.90
CA LYS A 22 0.35 4.75 10.81
C LYS A 22 0.98 6.11 10.42
N ASP A 23 1.64 6.73 11.38
CA ASP A 23 2.43 7.94 11.20
C ASP A 23 3.64 7.67 10.29
N MET A 24 4.45 6.63 10.53
CA MET A 24 5.70 6.37 9.81
C MET A 24 5.51 6.13 8.31
N GLN A 25 4.47 5.38 7.90
CA GLN A 25 4.12 5.23 6.48
C GLN A 25 3.71 6.57 5.84
N THR A 26 3.03 7.44 6.60
CA THR A 26 2.65 8.77 6.10
C THR A 26 3.88 9.67 5.86
N TRP A 27 4.95 9.50 6.64
CA TRP A 27 6.23 10.20 6.43
C TRP A 27 6.97 9.69 5.20
N GLU A 28 7.03 8.37 4.98
CA GLU A 28 7.74 7.77 3.84
C GLU A 28 7.11 8.17 2.50
N TYR A 29 5.79 8.33 2.44
CA TYR A 29 5.06 8.71 1.22
C TYR A 29 4.58 10.17 1.23
N GLN A 30 5.17 11.03 2.07
CA GLN A 30 4.75 12.43 2.20
C GLN A 30 4.93 13.23 0.90
N ASP A 31 5.96 12.90 0.12
CA ASP A 31 6.31 13.62 -1.10
C ASP A 31 6.02 12.83 -2.38
N ALA A 32 5.46 11.62 -2.25
CA ALA A 32 5.06 10.81 -3.40
C ALA A 32 3.97 11.51 -4.23
N SER A 33 4.24 11.63 -5.53
CA SER A 33 3.31 12.11 -6.55
C SER A 33 2.19 11.09 -6.82
N LEU A 34 1.15 11.52 -7.54
CA LEU A 34 0.07 10.59 -7.92
C LEU A 34 0.55 9.47 -8.83
N GLU A 35 1.48 9.75 -9.75
CA GLU A 35 2.05 8.77 -10.68
C GLU A 35 2.86 7.73 -9.90
N GLU A 36 3.73 8.15 -8.98
CA GLU A 36 4.49 7.23 -8.13
C GLU A 36 3.59 6.34 -7.26
N ILE A 37 2.47 6.87 -6.75
CA ILE A 37 1.52 6.06 -5.98
C ILE A 37 0.82 5.02 -6.89
N VAL A 38 0.55 5.36 -8.15
CA VAL A 38 -0.02 4.41 -9.13
C VAL A 38 0.99 3.32 -9.45
N ASP A 39 2.25 3.68 -9.72
CA ASP A 39 3.32 2.71 -9.99
C ASP A 39 3.47 1.72 -8.83
N LEU A 40 3.47 2.20 -7.58
CA LEU A 40 3.51 1.36 -6.39
C LEU A 40 2.28 0.45 -6.25
N LEU A 41 1.10 0.94 -6.60
CA LEU A 41 -0.12 0.13 -6.62
C LEU A 41 -0.02 -0.98 -7.66
N GLU A 42 0.51 -0.72 -8.84
CA GLU A 42 0.74 -1.74 -9.87
C GLU A 42 1.75 -2.79 -9.38
N GLU A 43 2.89 -2.35 -8.83
CA GLU A 43 3.94 -3.23 -8.31
C GLU A 43 3.44 -4.19 -7.22
N VAL A 44 2.49 -3.77 -6.37
CA VAL A 44 1.96 -4.60 -5.28
C VAL A 44 0.72 -5.39 -5.72
N SER A 45 -0.16 -4.81 -6.54
CA SER A 45 -1.45 -5.43 -6.88
C SER A 45 -1.33 -6.54 -7.92
N GLU A 46 -0.44 -6.42 -8.91
CA GLU A 46 -0.28 -7.45 -9.94
C GLU A 46 0.25 -8.77 -9.36
N PRO A 47 1.34 -8.79 -8.58
CA PRO A 47 1.83 -10.02 -7.99
C PRO A 47 0.84 -10.59 -6.99
N PHE A 48 0.15 -9.72 -6.23
CA PHE A 48 -0.88 -10.16 -5.29
C PHE A 48 -2.03 -10.85 -6.02
N ALA A 49 -2.51 -10.32 -7.14
CA ALA A 49 -3.59 -10.94 -7.92
C ALA A 49 -3.21 -12.36 -8.42
N LEU A 50 -1.94 -12.55 -8.78
CA LEU A 50 -1.42 -13.85 -9.25
C LEU A 50 -1.21 -14.84 -8.10
N LEU A 51 -0.75 -14.36 -6.95
CA LEU A 51 -0.26 -15.20 -5.86
C LEU A 51 -1.26 -15.34 -4.71
N ALA A 52 -2.31 -14.53 -4.62
CA ALA A 52 -3.20 -14.43 -3.47
C ALA A 52 -3.72 -15.78 -2.97
N SER A 53 -4.15 -16.68 -3.85
CA SER A 53 -4.68 -18.00 -3.48
C SER A 53 -3.62 -18.97 -2.93
N SER A 54 -2.35 -18.70 -3.22
CA SER A 54 -1.19 -19.52 -2.82
C SER A 54 -0.42 -18.95 -1.63
N LEU A 55 -0.65 -17.68 -1.29
CA LEU A 55 -0.01 -17.02 -0.17
C LEU A 55 -0.59 -17.52 1.17
N PRO A 56 0.22 -17.63 2.22
CA PRO A 56 -0.27 -17.78 3.57
C PRO A 56 -1.25 -16.65 3.97
N PRO A 57 -2.27 -16.93 4.80
CA PRO A 57 -3.31 -15.94 5.16
C PRO A 57 -2.76 -14.64 5.72
N GLN A 58 -1.68 -14.69 6.51
CA GLN A 58 -1.05 -13.51 7.10
C GLN A 58 -0.41 -12.62 6.03
N LEU A 59 0.27 -13.23 5.06
CA LEU A 59 0.83 -12.51 3.92
C LEU A 59 -0.23 -11.92 3.01
N GLN A 60 -1.33 -12.65 2.81
CA GLN A 60 -2.49 -12.09 2.10
C GLN A 60 -3.04 -10.87 2.82
N GLN A 61 -3.17 -10.93 4.15
CA GLN A 61 -3.71 -9.82 4.94
C GLN A 61 -2.77 -8.61 4.92
N SER A 62 -1.46 -8.82 5.04
CA SER A 62 -0.47 -7.74 4.97
C SER A 62 -0.47 -7.06 3.59
N ALA A 63 -0.48 -7.83 2.50
CA ALA A 63 -0.55 -7.27 1.16
C ALA A 63 -1.86 -6.49 0.91
N ARG A 64 -3.00 -6.99 1.40
CA ARG A 64 -4.28 -6.27 1.32
C ARG A 64 -4.23 -4.92 2.04
N LYS A 65 -3.68 -4.87 3.26
CA LYS A 65 -3.55 -3.62 4.01
C LYS A 65 -2.68 -2.60 3.29
N GLU A 66 -1.58 -3.03 2.67
CA GLU A 66 -0.71 -2.14 1.91
C GLU A 66 -1.43 -1.57 0.68
N ILE A 67 -2.13 -2.41 -0.09
CA ILE A 67 -2.95 -1.97 -1.23
C ILE A 67 -4.02 -0.97 -0.78
N GLU A 68 -4.71 -1.24 0.32
CA GLU A 68 -5.73 -0.34 0.90
C GLU A 68 -5.13 1.01 1.32
N PHE A 69 -3.94 0.99 1.92
CA PHE A 69 -3.21 2.20 2.32
C PHE A 69 -2.85 3.06 1.10
N LEU A 70 -2.19 2.49 0.09
CA LEU A 70 -1.79 3.20 -1.13
C LEU A 70 -3.02 3.73 -1.90
N THR A 71 -4.10 2.95 -1.97
CA THR A 71 -5.37 3.38 -2.58
C THR A 71 -5.95 4.61 -1.84
N SER A 72 -5.93 4.58 -0.52
CA SER A 72 -6.41 5.69 0.30
C SER A 72 -5.54 6.94 0.13
N LEU A 73 -4.21 6.76 0.07
CA LEU A 73 -3.27 7.84 -0.16
C LEU A 73 -3.49 8.51 -1.52
N TYR A 74 -3.66 7.71 -2.58
CA TYR A 74 -4.00 8.21 -3.92
C TYR A 74 -5.27 9.06 -3.91
N GLN A 75 -6.35 8.55 -3.31
CA GLN A 75 -7.63 9.27 -3.22
C GLN A 75 -7.49 10.59 -2.47
N GLN A 76 -6.74 10.62 -1.36
CA GLN A 76 -6.49 11.85 -0.60
C GLN A 76 -5.72 12.89 -1.41
N ARG A 77 -4.69 12.47 -2.16
CA ARG A 77 -3.90 13.35 -3.02
C ARG A 77 -4.74 13.90 -4.18
N LEU A 78 -5.52 13.04 -4.83
CA LEU A 78 -6.43 13.43 -5.89
C LEU A 78 -7.45 14.46 -5.41
N ALA A 79 -8.04 14.23 -4.23
CA ALA A 79 -8.96 15.19 -3.61
C ALA A 79 -8.31 16.54 -3.31
N LYS A 80 -7.07 16.56 -2.80
CA LYS A 80 -6.31 17.80 -2.55
C LYS A 80 -6.07 18.60 -3.83
N LEU A 81 -5.69 17.93 -4.94
CA LEU A 81 -5.52 18.59 -6.24
C LEU A 81 -6.85 19.17 -6.75
N GLN A 82 -7.93 18.40 -6.68
CA GLN A 82 -9.25 18.86 -7.10
C GLN A 82 -9.76 20.05 -6.27
N GLN A 83 -9.45 20.10 -4.97
CA GLN A 83 -9.77 21.24 -4.12
C GLN A 83 -8.91 22.47 -4.45
N GLY A 84 -7.61 22.30 -4.69
CA GLY A 84 -6.73 23.39 -5.12
C GLY A 84 -7.16 24.02 -6.46
N ILE A 85 -7.69 23.22 -7.38
CA ILE A 85 -8.24 23.70 -8.66
C ILE A 85 -9.55 24.48 -8.44
N LYS A 86 -10.42 24.06 -7.51
CA LYS A 86 -11.67 24.78 -7.21
C LYS A 86 -11.45 26.13 -6.53
N SER A 87 -10.37 26.30 -5.77
CA SER A 87 -10.04 27.56 -5.09
C SER A 87 -9.41 28.62 -5.99
N THR A 88 -9.08 28.29 -7.24
CA THR A 88 -8.41 29.18 -8.20
C THR A 88 -9.30 29.58 -9.39
N SER A 89 -10.57 29.16 -9.39
CA SER A 89 -11.57 29.67 -10.35
C SER A 89 -12.13 31.02 -9.85
N PRO A 90 -12.00 32.11 -10.63
CA PRO A 90 -12.53 33.45 -10.31
C PRO A 90 -14.05 33.55 -10.41
#